data_AF-A0AA50URX0-F1
#
_entry.id   AF-A0AA50URX0-F1
#
_cell.length_a   1.000
_cell.length_b   1.000
_cell.length_c   1.000
_cell.angle_alpha   90.00
_cell.angle_beta   90.00
_cell.angle_gamma   90.00
#
_symmetry.space_group_name_H-M   'P 1'
#
loop_
_entity.id
_entity.type
_entity.pdbx_description
1 polymer ?
#
loop_
_entity_poly.entity_id
_entity_poly.type
_entity_poly.pdbx_seq_one_letter_code
_entity_poly.pdbx_strand_id
1 'polypeptide(L)'
;VTITGFDLTSYRQCLSKWNHAVELMHAQCRALGPRCLPVRYEALVLAPERTLRAVLAFLDLRWDDAVLHHERYINQPNGVALS
;
A
#
# COMPACT_ATOMS: atom_id res chain seq x y z
N VAL A 1 -4.94 8.30 -15.15
CA VAL A 1 -4.00 7.16 -15.06
C VAL A 1 -4.58 5.99 -15.84
N THR A 2 -3.91 5.53 -16.88
CA THR A 2 -4.26 4.28 -17.57
C THR A 2 -3.24 3.22 -17.19
N ILE A 3 -3.68 2.07 -16.69
CA ILE A 3 -2.79 0.95 -16.38
C ILE A 3 -2.54 0.21 -17.69
N THR A 4 -1.31 0.29 -18.20
CA THR A 4 -0.94 -0.34 -19.47
C THR A 4 -1.35 -1.81 -19.49
N GLY A 5 -2.05 -2.20 -20.56
CA GLY A 5 -2.55 -3.55 -20.72
C GLY A 5 -3.88 -3.86 -20.03
N PHE A 6 -4.52 -2.94 -19.29
CA PHE A 6 -5.88 -3.15 -18.79
C PHE A 6 -6.91 -2.55 -19.74
N ASP A 7 -7.84 -3.37 -20.24
CA ASP A 7 -9.09 -2.89 -20.83
C ASP A 7 -10.05 -2.48 -19.70
N LEU A 8 -10.09 -1.17 -19.40
CA LEU A 8 -10.89 -0.61 -18.31
C LEU A 8 -12.41 -0.65 -18.58
N THR A 9 -12.85 -1.04 -19.78
CA THR A 9 -14.27 -1.25 -20.08
C THR A 9 -14.74 -2.67 -19.73
N SER A 10 -13.80 -3.59 -19.47
CA SER A 10 -14.06 -4.99 -19.20
C SER A 10 -13.69 -5.37 -17.76
N TYR A 11 -14.69 -5.35 -16.86
CA TYR A 11 -14.53 -5.83 -15.48
C TYR A 11 -13.91 -7.22 -15.40
N ARG A 12 -14.33 -8.13 -16.29
CA ARG A 12 -13.79 -9.49 -16.37
C ARG A 12 -12.28 -9.45 -16.62
N GLN A 13 -11.85 -8.72 -17.65
CA GLN A 13 -10.42 -8.65 -17.97
C GLN A 13 -9.63 -7.96 -16.85
N CYS A 14 -10.15 -6.86 -16.29
CA CYS A 14 -9.51 -6.16 -15.18
C CYS A 14 -9.31 -7.09 -13.97
N LEU A 15 -10.35 -7.82 -13.54
CA LEU A 15 -10.26 -8.71 -12.39
C LEU A 15 -9.36 -9.92 -12.67
N SER A 16 -9.37 -10.48 -13.89
CA SER A 16 -8.44 -11.56 -14.25
C SER A 16 -6.98 -11.10 -14.22
N LYS A 17 -6.68 -9.89 -14.73
CA LYS A 17 -5.32 -9.33 -14.70
C LYS A 17 -4.88 -8.93 -13.30
N TRP A 18 -5.79 -8.32 -12.52
CA TRP A 18 -5.56 -8.02 -11.11
C TRP A 18 -5.23 -9.31 -10.34
N ASN A 19 -6.01 -10.37 -10.53
CA ASN A 19 -5.79 -11.65 -9.85
C ASN A 19 -4.39 -12.19 -10.15
N HIS A 20 -4.01 -12.25 -11.44
CA HIS A 20 -2.68 -12.73 -11.83
C HIS A 20 -1.54 -11.89 -11.23
N ALA A 21 -1.67 -10.55 -11.26
CA ALA A 21 -0.67 -9.66 -10.70
C ALA A 21 -0.52 -9.83 -9.18
N VAL A 22 -1.64 -9.83 -8.45
CA VAL A 22 -1.64 -9.96 -6.98
C VAL A 22 -1.18 -11.35 -6.55
N GLU A 23 -1.55 -12.40 -7.27
CA GLU A 23 -1.08 -13.77 -6.99
C GLU A 23 0.44 -13.86 -7.04
N LEU A 24 1.07 -13.31 -8.08
CA LEU A 24 2.52 -13.28 -8.22
C LEU A 24 3.19 -12.46 -7.12
N MET A 25 2.72 -11.23 -6.88
CA MET A 25 3.26 -10.35 -5.83
C MET A 25 3.13 -10.99 -4.43
N HIS A 26 1.98 -11.62 -4.17
CA HIS A 26 1.74 -12.30 -2.90
C HIS A 26 2.63 -13.53 -2.73
N ALA A 27 2.79 -14.35 -3.76
CA ALA A 27 3.69 -15.50 -3.73
C ALA A 27 5.14 -15.09 -3.45
N GLN A 28 5.63 -14.04 -4.10
CA GLN A 28 6.96 -13.47 -3.85
C GLN A 28 7.09 -12.94 -2.42
N CYS A 29 6.10 -12.19 -1.93
CA CYS A 29 6.08 -11.68 -0.56
C CYS A 29 6.17 -12.82 0.47
N ARG A 30 5.39 -13.90 0.27
CA ARG A 30 5.45 -15.09 1.14
C ARG A 30 6.84 -15.76 1.11
N ALA A 31 7.45 -15.87 -0.06
CA ALA A 31 8.79 -16.46 -0.19
C ALA A 31 9.87 -15.63 0.51
N LEU A 32 9.69 -14.32 0.65
CA LEU A 32 10.60 -13.43 1.38
C LEU A 32 10.48 -13.57 2.91
N GLY A 33 9.39 -14.17 3.41
CA GLY A 33 9.14 -14.38 4.83
C GLY A 33 9.13 -13.05 5.62
N PRO A 34 9.96 -12.90 6.67
CA PRO A 34 9.94 -11.72 7.54
C PRO A 34 10.45 -10.44 6.87
N ARG A 35 10.84 -10.50 5.59
CA ARG A 35 11.28 -9.32 4.82
C ARG A 35 10.16 -8.68 4.00
N CYS A 36 8.94 -9.22 4.06
CA CYS A 36 7.77 -8.62 3.41
C CYS A 36 6.56 -8.64 4.35
N LEU A 37 5.88 -7.50 4.47
CA LEU A 37 4.65 -7.36 5.26
C LEU A 37 3.47 -7.08 4.32
N PRO A 38 2.52 -8.01 4.17
CA PRO A 38 1.25 -7.73 3.51
C PRO A 38 0.40 -6.77 4.36
N VAL A 39 0.05 -5.61 3.82
CA VAL A 39 -0.83 -4.63 4.47
C VAL A 39 -2.17 -4.59 3.75
N ARG A 40 -3.26 -4.91 4.47
CA ARG A 40 -4.61 -4.86 3.92
C ARG A 40 -5.15 -3.44 3.95
N TYR A 41 -5.56 -2.93 2.80
CA TYR A 41 -6.12 -1.59 2.67
C TYR A 41 -7.33 -1.36 3.58
N GLU A 42 -8.25 -2.32 3.66
CA GLU A 42 -9.47 -2.15 4.46
C GLU A 42 -9.16 -2.06 5.95
N ALA A 43 -8.15 -2.81 6.43
CA ALA A 43 -7.71 -2.74 7.80
C ALA A 43 -6.99 -1.40 8.10
N LEU A 44 -6.21 -0.90 7.15
CA LEU A 44 -5.54 0.40 7.24
C LEU A 44 -6.55 1.53 7.40
N VAL A 45 -7.58 1.60 6.54
CA VAL A 45 -8.56 2.69 6.62
C VAL A 45 -9.48 2.61 7.84
N LEU A 46 -9.81 1.40 8.30
CA LEU A 46 -10.68 1.20 9.47
C LEU A 46 -9.94 1.41 10.81
N ALA A 47 -8.64 1.13 10.85
CA ALA A 47 -7.82 1.22 12.05
C ALA A 47 -6.40 1.68 11.70
N PRO A 48 -6.22 2.97 11.31
CA PRO A 48 -4.97 3.47 10.74
C PRO A 48 -3.82 3.41 11.75
N GLU A 49 -4.02 3.86 12.98
CA GLU A 49 -2.96 3.84 14.00
C GLU A 49 -2.48 2.42 14.30
N ARG A 50 -3.41 1.48 14.53
CA ARG A 50 -3.06 0.08 14.79
C ARG A 50 -2.24 -0.51 13.63
N THR A 51 -2.67 -0.24 12.40
CA THR A 51 -1.99 -0.76 11.20
C THR A 51 -0.62 -0.12 11.02
N LEU A 52 -0.51 1.20 11.14
CA LEU A 52 0.75 1.93 10.94
C LEU A 52 1.77 1.67 12.05
N ARG A 53 1.33 1.43 13.30
CA ARG A 53 2.22 0.94 14.36
C ARG A 53 2.88 -0.38 14.00
N ALA A 54 2.11 -1.33 13.45
CA ALA A 54 2.66 -2.61 13.00
C ALA A 54 3.61 -2.43 11.80
N VAL A 55 3.28 -1.54 10.85
CA VAL A 55 4.15 -1.22 9.70
C VAL A 55 5.47 -0.61 10.14
N LEU A 56 5.47 0.42 11.00
CA LEU A 56 6.71 1.05 11.47
C LEU A 56 7.56 0.10 12.32
N ALA A 57 6.94 -0.74 13.16
CA ALA A 57 7.65 -1.77 13.89
C ALA A 57 8.33 -2.80 12.96
N PHE A 58 7.65 -3.20 11.88
CA PHE A 58 8.24 -4.08 10.86
C PHE A 58 9.43 -3.43 10.15
N LEU A 59 9.40 -2.12 9.93
CA LEU A 59 10.48 -1.34 9.30
C LEU A 59 11.60 -0.93 10.28
N ASP A 60 11.50 -1.30 11.56
CA ASP A 60 12.40 -0.84 12.63
C ASP A 60 12.49 0.69 12.74
N LEU A 61 11.35 1.36 12.61
CA LEU A 61 11.21 2.81 12.73
C LEU A 61 10.47 3.19 14.02
N ARG A 62 10.88 4.32 14.61
CA ARG A 62 10.16 4.90 15.75
C ARG A 62 8.78 5.41 15.32
N TRP A 63 7.82 5.30 16.22
CA TRP A 63 6.49 5.89 16.03
C TRP A 63 6.55 7.42 15.97
N ASP A 64 5.78 8.01 15.05
CA ASP A 64 5.52 9.45 14.94
C ASP A 64 4.03 9.64 14.57
N ASP A 65 3.31 10.50 15.28
CA ASP A 65 1.88 10.76 15.03
C ASP A 65 1.64 11.41 13.66
N ALA A 66 2.67 11.99 13.03
CA ALA A 66 2.60 12.57 11.69
C ALA A 66 2.06 11.58 10.63
N VAL A 67 2.27 10.27 10.81
CA VAL A 67 1.77 9.25 9.87
C VAL A 67 0.25 9.16 9.80
N LEU A 68 -0.46 9.69 10.81
CA LEU A 68 -1.93 9.79 10.83
C LEU A 68 -2.45 11.08 10.20
N HIS A 69 -1.55 12.03 9.92
CA HIS A 69 -1.87 13.37 9.45
C HIS A 69 -1.11 13.72 8.17
N HIS A 70 -0.91 12.72 7.31
CA HIS A 70 -0.17 12.82 6.04
C HIS A 70 -0.60 14.01 5.17
N GLU A 71 -1.89 14.38 5.21
CA GLU A 71 -2.49 15.47 4.46
C GLU A 71 -1.89 16.84 4.80
N ARG A 72 -1.37 17.02 6.03
CA ARG A 72 -0.75 18.29 6.47
C ARG A 72 0.63 18.51 5.87
N TYR A 73 1.23 17.48 5.30
CA TYR A 73 2.59 17.49 4.76
C TYR A 73 2.61 17.48 3.23
N ILE A 74 1.46 17.49 2.55
CA ILE A 74 1.38 17.62 1.10
C ILE A 74 1.90 19.00 0.67
N ASN A 75 2.78 19.04 -0.32
CA ASN A 75 3.40 20.27 -0.85
C ASN A 75 4.17 21.12 0.18
N GLN A 76 4.54 20.54 1.33
CA GLN A 76 5.39 21.17 2.32
C GLN A 76 6.89 20.86 2.06
N PRO A 77 7.83 21.63 2.62
CA PRO A 77 9.25 21.28 2.58
C PRO A 77 9.49 19.86 3.14
N ASN A 78 10.19 19.01 2.39
CA ASN A 78 10.39 17.58 2.67
C ASN A 78 9.11 16.70 2.66
N GLY A 79 7.98 17.27 2.21
CA GLY A 79 6.72 16.58 2.04
C GLY A 79 6.55 15.95 0.66
N VAL A 80 5.46 15.21 0.47
CA VAL A 80 5.12 14.65 -0.85
C VAL A 80 4.56 15.77 -1.73
N ALA A 81 5.20 15.99 -2.88
CA ALA A 81 4.68 16.86 -3.92
C ALA A 81 3.60 16.12 -4.73
N LEU A 82 2.41 16.71 -4.82
CA LEU A 82 1.36 16.23 -5.72
C LEU A 82 1.31 17.18 -6.93
N SER A 83 1.75 16.67 -8.09
CA SER A 83 1.67 17.29 -9.40
C SER A 83 0.34 17.03 -10.09
#